data_AF-A0AA95IFS5-F1
#
_entry.id   AF-A0AA95IFS5-F1
#
_cell.length_a   1.000
_cell.length_b   1.000
_cell.length_c   1.000
_cell.angle_alpha   90.00
_cell.angle_beta   90.00
_cell.angle_gamma   90.00
#
_symmetry.space_group_name_H-M   'P 1'
#
loop_
_entity.id
_entity.type
_entity.pdbx_description
1 polymer ?
#
loop_
_entity_poly.entity_id
_entity_poly.type
_entity_poly.pdbx_seq_one_letter_code
_entity_poly.pdbx_strand_id
1 'polypeptide(L)' 'MKKFPITFPIMFIVVVLALWMLEKDYSEINIMTRIIIAIGAGILSGLISFLLFKFDKNNN' A
#
# COMPACT_ATOMS: atom_id res chain seq x y z
N MET A 1 -21.03 11.85 8.00
CA MET A 1 -19.79 12.13 7.22
C MET A 1 -19.39 10.82 6.55
N LYS A 2 -19.40 10.77 5.21
CA LYS A 2 -19.01 9.57 4.43
C LYS A 2 -17.55 9.27 4.79
N LYS A 3 -17.31 8.22 5.58
CA LYS A 3 -15.97 7.83 6.00
C LYS A 3 -15.20 7.44 4.73
N PHE A 4 -14.37 8.33 4.21
CA PHE A 4 -13.37 7.94 3.22
C PHE A 4 -12.52 6.85 3.89
N PRO A 5 -12.45 5.63 3.34
CA PRO A 5 -11.67 4.59 3.97
C PRO A 5 -10.21 5.02 3.89
N ILE A 6 -9.63 5.32 5.06
CA ILE A 6 -8.23 5.75 5.29
C ILE A 6 -7.23 4.79 4.61
N THR A 7 -7.69 3.57 4.32
CA THR A 7 -7.06 2.58 3.45
C THR A 7 -6.52 3.15 2.12
N PHE A 8 -7.27 3.95 1.36
CA PHE A 8 -6.82 4.44 0.05
C PHE A 8 -5.56 5.33 0.12
N PRO A 9 -5.51 6.36 1.01
CA PRO A 9 -4.29 7.11 1.26
C PRO A 9 -3.08 6.23 1.61
N ILE A 10 -3.27 5.25 2.50
CA ILE A 10 -2.21 4.35 2.94
C ILE A 10 -1.67 3.52 1.78
N MET A 11 -2.57 2.97 0.95
CA MET A 11 -2.19 2.22 -0.25
C MET A 11 -1.32 3.08 -1.17
N PHE A 12 -1.73 4.33 -1.45
CA PHE A 12 -1.00 5.21 -2.36
C PHE A 12 0.41 5.55 -1.83
N ILE A 13 0.52 5.86 -0.53
CA ILE A 13 1.80 6.13 0.12
C ILE A 13 2.74 4.92 -0.03
N VAL A 14 2.22 3.71 0.18
CA VAL A 14 3.03 2.49 0.09
C VAL A 14 3.49 2.21 -1.34
N VAL A 15 2.65 2.43 -2.36
CA VAL A 15 3.07 2.27 -3.76
C VAL A 15 4.23 3.22 -4.09
N VAL A 16 4.13 4.50 -3.69
CA VAL A 16 5.18 5.50 -3.96
C VAL A 16 6.48 5.13 -3.24
N LEU A 17 6.40 4.75 -1.96
CA LEU A 17 7.57 4.33 -1.19
C LEU A 17 8.21 3.05 -1.75
N ALA A 18 7.40 2.08 -2.17
CA ALA A 18 7.90 0.85 -2.77
C ALA A 18 8.59 1.12 -4.11
N LEU A 19 8.02 1.97 -4.97
CA LEU A 19 8.68 2.37 -6.22
C LEU A 19 10.00 3.08 -5.96
N TRP A 20 10.03 4.01 -4.99
CA TRP A 20 11.25 4.74 -4.64
C TRP A 20 12.35 3.80 -4.12
N MET A 21 11.98 2.86 -3.25
CA MET A 21 12.92 1.86 -2.69
C MET A 21 13.40 0.90 -3.77
N LEU A 22 12.52 0.42 -4.66
CA LEU A 22 12.91 -0.48 -5.76
C LEU A 22 13.75 0.23 -6.82
N GLU A 23 13.53 1.51 -7.08
CA GLU A 23 14.36 2.28 -7.99
C GLU A 23 15.75 2.54 -7.40
N LYS A 24 15.82 2.82 -6.09
CA LYS A 24 17.08 3.09 -5.39
C LYS A 24 17.93 1.83 -5.19
N ASP A 25 17.34 0.76 -4.69
CA ASP A 25 18.07 -0.42 -4.20
C ASP A 25 18.02 -1.59 -5.18
N TYR A 26 17.13 -1.57 -6.17
CA TYR A 26 16.91 -2.66 -7.13
C TYR A 26 16.75 -2.16 -8.57
N SER A 27 17.59 -1.20 -8.97
CA SER A 27 17.52 -0.55 -10.29
C SER A 27 17.73 -1.52 -11.47
N GLU A 28 18.38 -2.66 -11.22
CA GLU A 28 18.57 -3.76 -12.18
C GLU A 28 17.28 -4.47 -12.60
N ILE A 29 16.22 -4.38 -11.78
CA ILE A 29 14.93 -4.99 -12.08
C ILE A 29 14.20 -4.15 -13.13
N ASN A 30 13.61 -4.80 -14.14
CA ASN A 30 12.81 -4.13 -15.15
C ASN A 30 11.69 -3.27 -14.52
N ILE A 31 11.47 -2.06 -15.06
CA ILE A 31 10.47 -1.11 -14.57
C ILE A 31 9.06 -1.71 -14.44
N MET A 32 8.64 -2.56 -15.37
CA MET A 32 7.31 -3.20 -15.33
C MET A 32 7.18 -4.13 -14.13
N THR A 33 8.24 -4.89 -13.84
CA THR A 33 8.29 -5.77 -12.66
C THR A 33 8.27 -4.95 -11.37
N ARG A 34 9.00 -3.83 -11.32
CA ARG A 34 8.99 -2.92 -10.15
C ARG A 34 7.61 -2.33 -9.88
N ILE A 35 6.89 -1.95 -10.94
CA ILE A 35 5.51 -1.45 -10.84
C ILE A 35 4.56 -2.52 -10.29
N ILE A 36 4.65 -3.75 -10.79
CA ILE A 36 3.82 -4.86 -10.30
C ILE A 36 4.07 -5.12 -8.81
N ILE A 37 5.34 -5.13 -8.38
CA ILE A 37 5.71 -5.32 -6.98
C ILE A 37 5.15 -4.17 -6.12
N ALA A 38 5.31 -2.92 -6.55
CA ALA A 38 4.83 -1.77 -5.81
C ALA A 38 3.30 -1.74 -5.69
N ILE A 39 2.58 -2.08 -6.77
CA ILE A 39 1.12 -2.23 -6.76
C ILE A 39 0.71 -3.34 -5.78
N GLY A 40 1.39 -4.50 -5.83
CA GLY A 40 1.17 -5.61 -4.90
C GLY A 40 1.37 -5.20 -3.44
N ALA A 41 2.44 -4.45 -3.15
CA ALA A 41 2.72 -3.91 -1.82
C ALA A 41 1.63 -2.93 -1.35
N GLY A 42 1.16 -2.05 -2.23
CA GLY A 42 0.06 -1.14 -1.96
C GLY A 42 -1.23 -1.90 -1.61
N ILE A 43 -1.62 -2.88 -2.42
CA ILE A 43 -2.81 -3.72 -2.17
C ILE A 43 -2.71 -4.46 -0.84
N LEU A 44 -1.56 -5.08 -0.56
CA LEU A 44 -1.33 -5.80 0.70
C LEU A 44 -1.44 -4.86 1.91
N SER A 45 -0.84 -3.68 1.84
CA SER A 45 -0.93 -2.68 2.90
C SER A 45 -2.37 -2.20 3.11
N GLY A 46 -3.10 -1.97 2.02
CA GLY A 46 -4.53 -1.63 2.08
C GLY A 46 -5.35 -2.71 2.78
N LEU A 47 -5.11 -3.98 2.47
CA LEU A 47 -5.80 -5.10 3.10
C LEU A 47 -5.51 -5.16 4.62
N ILE A 48 -4.23 -5.03 5.01
CA ILE A 48 -3.82 -5.01 6.43
C ILE A 48 -4.50 -3.84 7.16
N SER A 49 -4.48 -2.66 6.54
CA SER A 49 -5.07 -1.45 7.10
C SER A 49 -6.60 -1.57 7.25
N PHE A 50 -7.29 -2.11 6.25
CA PHE A 50 -8.71 -2.40 6.32
C PHE A 50 -9.04 -3.37 7.46
N LEU A 51 -8.26 -4.45 7.60
CA LEU A 51 -8.44 -5.43 8.66
C LEU A 51 -8.26 -4.77 10.05
N LEU A 52 -7.20 -3.98 10.22
CA LEU A 52 -6.91 -3.26 11.47
C LEU A 52 -8.04 -2.30 11.86
N PHE A 53 -8.47 -1.44 10.95
CA PHE A 53 -9.56 -0.48 11.21
C PHE A 53 -10.92 -1.14 11.40
N LYS A 54 -11.16 -2.31 10.78
CA LYS A 54 -12.36 -3.10 11.01
C LYS A 54 -12.39 -3.67 12.44
N PHE A 55 -11.26 -4.16 12.95
CA PHE A 55 -11.15 -4.65 14.33
C PHE A 55 -11.29 -3.54 15.36
N ASP A 56 -10.70 -2.36 15.10
CA ASP A 56 -10.85 -1.19 15.97
C ASP A 56 -12.32 -0.74 16.10
N LYS A 57 -13.09 -0.82 15.01
CA LYS A 57 -14.53 -0.53 15.02
C LYS A 57 -15.39 -1.55 15.80
N ASN A 58 -14.86 -2.74 16.10
CA ASN A 58 -15.62 -3.83 16.74
C ASN A 58 -15.38 -3.91 18.27
N ASN A 59 -14.47 -3.09 18.81
CA ASN A 59 -14.10 -3.06 20.22
C ASN A 59 -14.68 -1.84 20.98
N ASN A 60 -15.64 -1.12 20.38
CA ASN A 60 -16.42 -0.03 20.98
C ASN A 60 -17.90 -0.19 20.58
#